data_AF-A0A950CVJ0-F1
#
_entry.id   AF-A0A950CVJ0-F1
#
_cell.length_a   1.000
_cell.length_b   1.000
_cell.length_c   1.000
_cell.angle_alpha   90.00
_cell.angle_beta   90.00
_cell.angle_gamma   90.00
#
_symmetry.space_group_name_H-M   'P 1'
#
loop_
_entity.id
_entity.type
_entity.pdbx_description
1 polymer ?
#
loop_
_entity_poly.entity_id
_entity_poly.type
_entity_poly.pdbx_seq_one_letter_code
_entity_poly.pdbx_strand_id
1 'polypeptide(L)'
;VELVLGCFEHPDAVLPEYKRESYWRKPNPGMVLEAIQKLRLNPSRSVFIGDQLRDLEAAAAGGVAHRLLLSDTLTPAAGMVRIASYAEAKVFLHKISTA
;
A
#
# COMPACT_ATOMS: atom_id res chain seq x y z
N VAL A 1 13.98 -7.73 -4.13
CA VAL A 1 12.99 -6.81 -4.73
C VAL A 1 12.69 -7.34 -6.12
N GLU A 2 11.43 -7.60 -6.45
CA GLU A 2 11.02 -8.21 -7.73
C GLU A 2 10.45 -7.19 -8.72
N LEU A 3 9.81 -6.12 -8.23
CA LEU A 3 9.20 -5.06 -9.04
C LEU A 3 9.27 -3.73 -8.29
N VAL A 4 9.49 -2.63 -9.03
CA VAL A 4 9.41 -1.26 -8.53
C VAL A 4 8.47 -0.48 -9.43
N LEU A 5 7.48 0.19 -8.84
CA LEU A 5 6.50 1.04 -9.53
C LEU A 5 6.49 2.43 -8.87
N GLY A 6 6.15 3.46 -9.65
CA GLY A 6 6.10 4.83 -9.15
C GLY A 6 5.12 5.69 -9.96
N CYS A 7 4.56 6.70 -9.30
CA CYS A 7 3.68 7.71 -9.91
C CYS A 7 4.33 9.09 -9.78
N PHE A 8 4.52 9.77 -10.91
CA PHE A 8 5.14 11.11 -10.97
C PHE A 8 4.12 12.23 -11.23
N GLU A 9 2.87 11.87 -11.50
CA GLU A 9 1.77 12.80 -11.80
C GLU A 9 1.13 13.37 -10.52
N HIS A 10 0.79 14.66 -10.54
CA HIS A 10 0.12 15.38 -9.45
C HIS A 10 -0.74 16.53 -9.99
N PRO A 11 -1.97 16.76 -9.50
CA PRO A 11 -2.80 17.91 -9.94
C PRO A 11 -2.11 19.26 -9.71
N ASP A 12 -1.36 19.39 -8.62
CA ASP A 12 -0.56 20.57 -8.28
C ASP A 12 0.90 20.55 -8.78
N ALA A 13 1.26 19.67 -9.73
CA ALA A 13 2.63 19.66 -10.24
C ALA A 13 3.02 21.01 -10.87
N VAL A 14 4.25 21.45 -10.62
CA VAL A 14 4.80 22.69 -11.20
C VAL A 14 5.07 22.53 -12.71
N LEU A 15 5.59 21.36 -13.10
CA LEU A 15 5.87 21.04 -14.50
C LEU A 15 4.57 20.60 -15.21
N PRO A 16 4.16 21.27 -16.30
CA PRO A 16 2.90 20.98 -16.99
C PRO A 16 2.75 19.52 -17.42
N GLU A 17 3.84 18.84 -17.81
CA GLU A 17 3.82 17.44 -18.24
C GLU A 17 3.37 16.44 -17.15
N TYR A 18 3.54 16.78 -15.87
CA TYR A 18 3.11 15.98 -14.72
C TYR A 18 1.83 16.51 -14.07
N LYS A 19 1.28 17.64 -14.54
CA LYS A 19 0.17 18.35 -13.92
C LYS A 19 -1.19 17.75 -14.29
N ARG A 20 -1.47 16.57 -13.75
CA ARG A 20 -2.71 15.83 -13.99
C ARG A 20 -3.07 14.93 -12.81
N GLU A 21 -4.36 14.61 -12.72
CA GLU A 21 -4.85 13.53 -11.89
C GLU A 21 -4.34 12.18 -12.42
N SER A 22 -4.06 11.24 -11.51
CA SER A 22 -3.53 9.94 -11.88
C SER A 22 -4.18 8.81 -11.09
N TYR A 23 -4.61 7.79 -11.82
CA TYR A 23 -5.12 6.56 -11.20
C TYR A 23 -4.01 5.76 -10.50
N TRP A 24 -2.74 6.05 -10.79
CA TRP A 24 -1.60 5.43 -10.11
C TRP A 24 -1.29 6.11 -8.77
N ARG A 25 -1.72 7.36 -8.58
CA ARG A 25 -1.47 8.09 -7.34
C ARG A 25 -2.39 7.62 -6.23
N LYS A 26 -1.80 7.10 -5.16
CA LYS A 26 -2.50 6.79 -3.90
C LYS A 26 -3.29 8.02 -3.43
N PRO A 27 -4.57 7.88 -3.03
CA PRO A 27 -5.23 6.64 -2.58
C PRO A 27 -5.82 5.74 -3.69
N ASN A 28 -5.67 6.09 -4.97
CA ASN A 28 -6.10 5.19 -6.05
C ASN A 28 -5.25 3.91 -6.06
N PRO A 29 -5.85 2.75 -6.42
CA PRO A 29 -5.18 1.45 -6.34
C PRO A 29 -4.33 1.11 -7.56
N GLY A 30 -4.15 2.00 -8.53
CA GLY A 30 -3.55 1.68 -9.84
C GLY A 30 -2.20 0.96 -9.72
N MET A 31 -1.28 1.45 -8.89
CA MET A 31 0.01 0.78 -8.68
C MET A 31 -0.11 -0.57 -7.95
N VAL A 32 -1.07 -0.72 -7.05
CA VAL A 32 -1.30 -1.98 -6.32
C VAL A 32 -1.84 -3.04 -7.28
N LEU A 33 -2.82 -2.68 -8.10
CA LEU A 33 -3.39 -3.55 -9.13
C LEU A 33 -2.34 -3.97 -10.17
N GLU A 34 -1.50 -3.04 -10.62
CA GLU A 34 -0.40 -3.33 -11.55
C GLU A 34 0.58 -4.35 -10.96
N ALA A 35 0.94 -4.21 -9.68
CA ALA A 35 1.83 -5.15 -9.00
C ALA A 35 1.19 -6.54 -8.86
N ILE A 36 -0.08 -6.60 -8.44
CA ILE A 36 -0.86 -7.85 -8.35
C ILE A 36 -0.89 -8.56 -9.70
N GLN A 37 -1.16 -7.83 -10.79
CA GLN A 37 -1.24 -8.40 -12.13
C GLN A 37 0.12 -8.90 -12.62
N LYS A 38 1.18 -8.07 -12.54
CA LYS A 38 2.51 -8.42 -13.07
C LYS A 38 3.15 -9.59 -12.34
N LEU A 39 2.99 -9.64 -11.01
CA LEU A 39 3.57 -10.68 -10.18
C LEU A 39 2.60 -11.83 -9.88
N ARG A 40 1.38 -11.78 -10.42
CA ARG A 40 0.30 -12.78 -10.20
C ARG A 40 0.06 -13.06 -8.70
N LEU A 41 0.04 -12.00 -7.89
CA LEU A 41 -0.11 -12.11 -6.45
C LEU A 41 -1.55 -12.47 -6.09
N ASN A 42 -1.72 -13.21 -4.98
CA ASN A 42 -3.04 -13.35 -4.37
C ASN A 42 -3.25 -12.21 -3.35
N PRO A 43 -4.12 -11.22 -3.62
CA PRO A 43 -4.32 -10.08 -2.72
C PRO A 43 -4.91 -10.50 -1.36
N SER A 44 -5.69 -11.60 -1.31
CA SER A 44 -6.27 -12.09 -0.05
C SER A 44 -5.23 -12.69 0.91
N ARG A 45 -4.04 -13.02 0.41
CA ARG A 45 -2.89 -13.54 1.19
C ARG A 45 -1.73 -12.55 1.24
N SER A 46 -1.92 -11.36 0.70
CA SER A 46 -0.86 -10.34 0.60
C SER A 46 -0.90 -9.41 1.80
N VAL A 47 0.28 -8.88 2.14
CA VAL A 47 0.45 -7.84 3.15
C VAL A 47 0.93 -6.58 2.47
N PHE A 48 0.25 -5.46 2.75
CA PHE A 48 0.68 -4.13 2.35
C PHE A 48 1.16 -3.36 3.58
N ILE A 49 2.31 -2.68 3.46
CA ILE A 49 2.86 -1.82 4.51
C ILE A 49 2.99 -0.40 3.95
N GLY A 50 2.43 0.58 4.65
CA GLY A 50 2.53 2.00 4.30
C GLY A 50 2.59 2.87 5.54
N ASP A 51 3.14 4.06 5.42
CA ASP A 51 3.28 5.02 6.53
C ASP A 51 2.14 6.04 6.56
N GLN A 52 1.34 6.11 5.49
CA GLN A 52 0.21 7.02 5.41
C GLN A 52 -1.11 6.29 5.20
N LEU A 53 -2.22 6.90 5.67
CA LEU A 53 -3.56 6.34 5.52
C LEU A 53 -3.92 6.10 4.05
N ARG A 54 -3.57 7.05 3.16
CA ARG A 54 -3.77 6.92 1.71
C ARG A 54 -3.10 5.68 1.09
N ASP A 55 -2.05 5.15 1.71
CA ASP A 55 -1.38 3.96 1.21
C ASP A 55 -2.22 2.71 1.46
N LEU A 56 -2.84 2.67 2.64
CA LEU A 56 -3.67 1.57 3.07
C LEU A 56 -5.05 1.64 2.42
N GLU A 57 -5.54 2.83 2.09
CA GLU A 57 -6.72 3.03 1.25
C GLU A 57 -6.50 2.45 -0.16
N ALA A 58 -5.35 2.73 -0.79
CA ALA A 58 -5.01 2.14 -2.08
C ALA A 58 -4.89 0.61 -2.00
N ALA A 59 -4.31 0.09 -0.92
CA ALA A 59 -4.23 -1.35 -0.68
C ALA A 59 -5.61 -1.99 -0.50
N ALA A 60 -6.51 -1.33 0.23
CA ALA A 60 -7.88 -1.78 0.44
C ALA A 60 -8.67 -1.82 -0.87
N ALA A 61 -8.56 -0.76 -1.68
CA ALA A 61 -9.18 -0.70 -3.01
C ALA A 61 -8.58 -1.73 -3.99
N GLY A 62 -7.32 -2.12 -3.79
CA GLY A 62 -6.67 -3.24 -4.50
C GLY A 62 -7.03 -4.63 -3.95
N GLY A 63 -7.90 -4.72 -2.95
CA GLY A 63 -8.35 -5.99 -2.35
C GLY A 63 -7.34 -6.66 -1.42
N VAL A 64 -6.27 -5.97 -1.01
CA VAL A 64 -5.24 -6.54 -0.13
C VAL A 64 -5.79 -6.75 1.27
N ALA A 65 -5.76 -7.99 1.75
CA ALA A 65 -6.39 -8.36 3.02
C ALA A 65 -5.69 -7.74 4.24
N HIS A 66 -4.36 -7.82 4.29
CA HIS A 66 -3.58 -7.39 5.45
C HIS A 66 -2.92 -6.04 5.18
N ARG A 67 -3.25 -5.03 5.97
CA ARG A 67 -2.82 -3.64 5.76
C ARG A 67 -2.18 -3.13 7.06
N LEU A 68 -0.87 -2.92 7.02
CA LEU A 68 -0.08 -2.50 8.17
C LEU A 68 0.30 -1.02 8.06
N LEU A 69 -0.11 -0.22 9.04
CA LEU A 69 0.26 1.19 9.17
C LEU A 69 1.56 1.30 9.97
N LEU A 70 2.65 1.67 9.31
CA LEU A 70 3.93 1.95 9.95
C LEU A 70 3.96 3.40 10.43
N SER A 71 3.56 3.62 11.68
CA SER A 71 3.51 4.96 12.25
C SER A 71 3.41 4.91 13.77
N ASP A 72 4.04 5.88 14.43
CA ASP A 72 3.93 6.09 15.88
C ASP A 72 2.78 7.03 16.25
N THR A 73 2.38 7.92 15.34
CA THR A 73 1.42 9.01 15.63
C THR A 73 0.04 8.79 15.01
N LEU A 74 -0.03 8.21 13.81
CA LEU A 74 -1.29 7.97 13.12
C LEU A 74 -2.08 6.83 13.76
N THR A 75 -3.39 7.04 13.88
CA THR A 75 -4.32 6.03 14.34
C THR A 75 -4.84 5.23 13.14
N PRO A 76 -4.74 3.89 13.15
CA PRO A 76 -5.25 3.06 12.05
C PRO A 76 -6.77 3.18 11.93
N ALA A 77 -7.27 3.26 10.70
CA ALA A 77 -8.68 3.10 10.44
C ALA A 77 -9.11 1.62 10.62
N ALA A 78 -10.42 1.36 10.59
CA ALA A 78 -10.96 0.01 10.72
C ALA A 78 -10.32 -0.97 9.72
N GLY A 79 -9.89 -2.12 10.22
CA GLY A 79 -9.25 -3.16 9.40
C GLY A 79 -7.79 -2.86 9.00
N MET A 80 -7.12 -1.92 9.66
CA MET A 80 -5.67 -1.70 9.56
C MET A 80 -5.01 -2.10 10.89
N VAL A 81 -3.78 -2.60 10.83
CA VAL A 81 -2.97 -2.94 12.01
C VAL A 81 -1.83 -1.95 12.11
N ARG A 82 -1.71 -1.23 13.22
CA ARG A 82 -0.56 -0.36 13.46
C ARG A 82 0.66 -1.19 13.84
N ILE A 83 1.80 -0.84 13.28
CA ILE A 83 3.11 -1.35 13.66
C ILE A 83 4.05 -0.16 13.90
N ALA A 84 4.94 -0.26 14.89
CA ALA A 84 5.96 0.76 15.16
C ALA A 84 7.27 0.47 14.42
N SER A 85 7.45 -0.76 13.90
CA SER A 85 8.69 -1.15 13.23
C SER A 85 8.50 -2.31 12.25
N TYR A 86 9.48 -2.49 11.36
CA TYR A 86 9.53 -3.67 10.48
C TYR A 86 9.76 -4.99 11.25
N ALA A 87 10.27 -4.94 12.49
CA ALA A 87 10.38 -6.13 13.33
C ALA A 87 8.98 -6.67 13.69
N GLU A 88 8.03 -5.78 13.98
CA GLU A 88 6.65 -6.15 14.24
C GLU A 88 5.96 -6.68 12.98
N ALA A 89 6.28 -6.12 11.80
CA ALA A 89 5.80 -6.67 10.53
C ALA A 89 6.25 -8.12 10.33
N LYS A 90 7.50 -8.47 10.69
CA LYS A 90 7.99 -9.86 10.63
C LYS A 90 7.21 -10.78 11.58
N VAL A 91 6.94 -10.33 12.81
CA VAL A 91 6.12 -11.09 13.77
C VAL A 91 4.71 -11.31 13.22
N PHE A 92 4.12 -10.29 12.58
CA PHE A 92 2.82 -10.40 11.93
C PHE A 92 2.83 -11.45 10.81
N LEU A 93 3.83 -11.39 9.92
CA LEU A 93 4.00 -12.34 8.82
C LEU A 93 4.11 -13.79 9.31
N HIS A 94 4.82 -14.02 10.41
CA HIS A 94 4.91 -15.35 11.00
C HIS A 94 3.55 -15.86 11.46
N LYS A 95 2.75 -15.03 12.15
CA LYS A 95 1.41 -15.38 12.65
C LYS A 95 0.45 -15.78 11.54
N ILE A 96 0.43 -15.03 10.43
CA ILE A 96 -0.48 -15.30 9.30
C ILE A 96 0.00 -16.44 8.40
N SER A 97 1.29 -16.81 8.46
CA SER A 97 1.81 -17.95 7.72
C SER A 97 1.53 -19.29 8.41
N THR A 98 1.27 -19.27 9.72
CA THR A 98 0.98 -20.46 10.54
C THR A 98 -0.52 -20.70 10.74
N ALA A 99 -1.36 -19.77 10.27
CA ALA A 99 -2.83 -19.82 10.33
C ALA A 99 -3.40 -20.32 9.00
#